data_AF-A0A078BEI4-F1
#
_entry.id   AF-A0A078BEI4-F1
#
_cell.length_a   1.000
_cell.length_b   1.000
_cell.length_c   1.000
_cell.angle_alpha   90.00
_cell.angle_beta   90.00
_cell.angle_gamma   90.00
#
_symmetry.space_group_name_H-M   'P 1'
#
loop_
_entity.id
_entity.type
_entity.pdbx_description
1 polymer ?
#
loop_
_entity_poly.entity_id
_entity_poly.type
_entity_poly.pdbx_seq_one_letter_code
_entity_poly.pdbx_strand_id
1 'polypeptide(L)'
;MELSEHDLAAYLAANPEFFERHAELLTTVQLLSPHGNRAVSLQERQMEMLRDKMRTLEHRLAAMMRNAVDNETLAGKLLLWARDVMLAQQGAPEQLPQTLQDTLKSAFDLPMTALKLWPVREAFAALDFATGVSEDAKTFAASLAAPFVGPNPGFEAAHWLPDAQMAQSLALIPLQNPHTSMCMGLLVLASPDSQRFTADMGTDFLNHISQLASAALVGLLAR
;
A
#
# COMPACT_ATOMS: atom_id res chain seq x y z
N MET A 1 26.83 -34.63 43.24
CA MET A 1 26.51 -33.49 42.36
C MET A 1 25.43 -33.97 41.43
N GLU A 2 24.21 -33.48 41.59
CA GLU A 2 23.12 -33.75 40.65
C GLU A 2 23.37 -32.92 39.40
N LEU A 3 23.48 -33.55 38.23
CA LEU A 3 23.51 -32.83 36.96
C LEU A 3 22.12 -32.22 36.73
N SER A 4 22.04 -30.92 36.51
CA SER A 4 20.77 -30.30 36.12
C SER A 4 20.46 -30.61 34.65
N GLU A 5 19.18 -30.58 34.28
CA GLU A 5 18.76 -30.75 32.88
C GLU A 5 19.41 -29.72 31.95
N HIS A 6 19.66 -28.52 32.46
CA HIS A 6 20.31 -27.44 31.72
C HIS A 6 21.77 -27.78 31.41
N ASP A 7 22.50 -28.34 32.37
CA ASP A 7 23.90 -28.75 32.20
C ASP A 7 24.00 -29.91 31.20
N LEU A 8 23.04 -30.84 31.25
CA LEU A 8 22.96 -31.95 30.31
C LEU A 8 22.66 -31.46 28.87
N ALA A 9 21.74 -30.52 28.72
CA ALA A 9 21.42 -29.93 27.41
C ALA A 9 22.61 -29.16 26.81
N ALA A 10 23.30 -28.36 27.63
CA ALA A 10 24.49 -27.64 27.21
C ALA A 10 25.62 -28.59 26.79
N TYR A 11 25.81 -29.68 27.54
CA TYR A 11 26.81 -30.70 27.24
C TYR A 11 26.53 -31.43 25.91
N LEU A 12 25.27 -31.83 25.67
CA LEU A 12 24.89 -32.51 24.42
C LEU A 12 24.98 -31.58 23.21
N ALA A 13 24.65 -30.29 23.37
CA ALA A 13 24.82 -29.30 22.31
C ALA A 13 26.29 -29.04 21.95
N ALA A 14 27.17 -29.05 22.95
CA ALA A 14 28.61 -28.86 22.76
C ALA A 14 29.33 -30.10 22.19
N ASN A 15 28.72 -31.29 22.27
CA ASN A 15 29.35 -32.55 21.87
C ASN A 15 28.44 -33.39 20.94
N PRO A 16 28.21 -32.95 19.69
CA PRO A 16 27.29 -33.64 18.77
C PRO A 16 27.73 -35.08 18.43
N GLU A 17 29.04 -35.37 18.43
CA GLU A 17 29.61 -36.71 18.22
C GLU A 17 29.22 -37.73 19.31
N PHE A 18 28.69 -37.26 20.44
CA PHE A 18 28.16 -38.13 21.49
C PHE A 18 27.08 -39.10 20.95
N PHE A 19 26.23 -38.63 20.05
CA PHE A 19 25.17 -39.43 19.45
C PHE A 19 25.67 -40.42 18.40
N GLU A 20 26.84 -40.17 17.79
CA GLU A 20 27.49 -41.13 16.90
C GLU A 20 28.14 -42.26 17.70
N ARG A 21 28.82 -41.92 18.80
CA ARG A 21 29.49 -42.89 19.69
C ARG A 21 28.51 -43.73 20.52
N HIS A 22 27.34 -43.18 20.81
CA HIS A 22 26.27 -43.84 21.56
C HIS A 22 24.99 -43.94 20.73
N ALA A 23 25.11 -44.39 19.47
CA ALA A 23 23.97 -44.54 18.55
C ALA A 23 22.86 -45.47 19.09
N GLU A 24 23.21 -46.41 19.97
CA GLU A 24 22.26 -47.24 20.71
C GLU A 24 21.32 -46.41 21.60
N LEU A 25 21.75 -45.27 22.15
CA LEU A 25 20.87 -44.39 22.91
C LEU A 25 19.79 -43.75 22.02
N LEU A 26 20.05 -43.53 20.73
CA LEU A 26 19.04 -43.00 19.80
C LEU A 26 17.92 -44.01 19.53
N THR A 27 18.16 -45.31 19.71
CA THR A 27 17.13 -46.35 19.59
C THR A 27 16.34 -46.54 20.88
N THR A 28 16.91 -46.19 22.03
CA THR A 28 16.26 -46.32 23.35
C THR A 28 15.56 -45.03 23.81
N VAL A 29 16.02 -43.86 23.37
CA VAL A 29 15.42 -42.56 23.73
C VAL A 29 14.14 -42.36 22.94
N GLN A 30 13.02 -42.61 23.59
CA GLN A 30 11.68 -42.36 23.05
C GLN A 30 11.22 -40.96 23.48
N LEU A 31 11.21 -40.01 22.55
CA LEU A 31 10.51 -38.74 22.74
C LEU A 31 9.02 -39.01 22.54
N LEU A 32 8.27 -39.04 23.65
CA LEU A 32 6.81 -39.10 23.61
C LEU A 32 6.28 -37.80 23.01
N SER A 33 5.67 -37.90 21.82
CA SER A 33 4.87 -36.81 21.26
C SER A 33 3.68 -36.55 22.19
N PRO A 34 3.26 -35.29 22.39
CA PRO A 34 2.01 -34.99 23.10
C PRO A 34 0.77 -35.58 22.41
N HIS A 35 0.88 -36.13 21.19
CA HIS A 35 -0.23 -36.60 20.36
C HIS A 35 -0.17 -38.08 19.94
N GLY A 36 0.55 -38.96 20.66
CA GLY A 36 0.36 -40.40 20.50
C GLY A 36 1.56 -41.28 20.83
N ASN A 37 1.26 -42.53 21.18
CA ASN A 37 2.13 -43.56 21.74
C ASN A 37 3.17 -44.15 20.75
N ARG A 38 3.85 -43.31 19.96
CA ARG A 38 4.85 -43.75 18.97
C ARG A 38 6.09 -42.87 19.05
N ALA A 39 7.24 -43.47 19.34
CA ALA A 39 8.54 -42.78 19.31
C ALA A 39 8.85 -42.39 17.86
N VAL A 40 9.02 -41.10 17.61
CA VAL A 40 9.30 -40.54 16.28
C VAL A 40 10.79 -40.21 16.20
N SER A 41 11.47 -40.66 15.13
CA SER A 41 12.91 -40.41 14.94
C SER A 41 13.20 -38.91 14.79
N LEU A 42 14.36 -38.45 15.26
CA LEU A 42 14.83 -37.07 15.03
C LEU A 42 14.78 -36.71 13.54
N GLN A 43 15.05 -37.69 12.65
CA GLN A 43 14.97 -37.52 11.20
C GLN A 43 13.55 -37.30 10.70
N GLU A 44 12.55 -38.00 11.27
CA GLU A 44 11.14 -37.81 10.93
C GLU A 44 10.69 -36.40 11.36
N ARG A 45 11.07 -35.94 12.56
CA ARG A 45 10.80 -34.58 13.01
C ARG A 45 11.49 -33.52 12.15
N GLN A 46 12.74 -33.75 11.73
CA GLN A 46 13.44 -32.87 10.80
C GLN A 46 12.75 -32.81 9.43
N MET A 47 12.25 -33.94 8.94
CA MET A 47 11.53 -34.02 7.67
C MET A 47 10.18 -33.31 7.74
N GLU A 48 9.44 -33.44 8.84
CA GLU A 48 8.21 -32.68 9.09
C GLU A 48 8.47 -31.18 9.10
N MET A 49 9.48 -30.71 9.85
CA MET A 49 9.86 -29.29 9.88
C MET A 49 10.24 -28.75 8.49
N LEU A 50 10.95 -29.55 7.68
CA LEU A 50 11.29 -29.18 6.30
C LEU A 50 10.05 -29.07 5.42
N ARG A 51 9.10 -30.01 5.53
CA ARG A 51 7.83 -29.96 4.79
C ARG A 51 7.00 -28.74 5.16
N ASP A 52 6.93 -28.38 6.44
CA ASP A 52 6.19 -27.20 6.89
C ASP A 52 6.86 -25.90 6.44
N LYS A 53 8.20 -25.83 6.45
CA LYS A 53 8.95 -24.72 5.85
C LYS A 53 8.70 -24.61 4.35
N MET A 54 8.72 -25.74 3.63
CA MET A 54 8.46 -25.77 2.19
C MET A 54 7.06 -25.24 1.89
N ARG A 55 6.03 -25.74 2.60
CA ARG A 55 4.66 -25.24 2.48
C ARG A 55 4.57 -23.74 2.75
N THR A 56 5.22 -23.25 3.80
CA THR A 56 5.22 -21.82 4.13
C THR A 56 5.84 -20.98 3.01
N LEU A 57 6.95 -21.44 2.43
CA LEU A 57 7.61 -20.78 1.31
C LEU A 57 6.76 -20.81 0.04
N GLU A 58 6.13 -21.93 -0.28
CA GLU A 58 5.19 -22.05 -1.40
C GLU A 58 4.02 -21.06 -1.27
N HIS A 59 3.45 -20.91 -0.07
CA HIS A 59 2.38 -19.94 0.18
C HIS A 59 2.87 -18.50 0.00
N ARG A 60 4.07 -18.16 0.48
CA ARG A 60 4.67 -16.84 0.30
C ARG A 60 4.96 -16.54 -1.17
N LEU A 61 5.50 -17.51 -1.92
CA LEU A 61 5.74 -17.38 -3.36
C LEU A 61 4.42 -17.17 -4.12
N ALA A 62 3.38 -17.93 -3.78
CA ALA A 62 2.07 -17.76 -4.39
C ALA A 62 1.48 -16.36 -4.11
N ALA A 63 1.65 -15.84 -2.89
CA ALA A 63 1.24 -14.47 -2.57
C ALA A 63 2.05 -13.42 -3.35
N MET A 64 3.37 -13.57 -3.45
CA MET A 64 4.21 -12.66 -4.23
C MET A 64 3.85 -12.66 -5.72
N MET A 65 3.55 -13.82 -6.31
CA MET A 65 3.13 -13.92 -7.71
C MET A 65 1.78 -13.21 -7.95
N ARG A 66 0.81 -13.36 -7.03
CA ARG A 66 -0.46 -12.61 -7.12
C ARG A 66 -0.21 -11.10 -7.07
N ASN A 67 0.55 -10.65 -6.08
CA ASN A 67 0.89 -9.23 -5.95
C ASN A 67 1.64 -8.69 -7.17
N ALA A 68 2.50 -9.51 -7.80
CA ALA A 68 3.22 -9.12 -9.01
C ALA A 68 2.26 -8.89 -10.20
N VAL A 69 1.29 -9.78 -10.40
CA VAL A 69 0.26 -9.64 -11.44
C VAL A 69 -0.63 -8.42 -11.18
N ASP A 70 -1.02 -8.19 -9.93
CA ASP A 70 -1.82 -7.02 -9.54
C ASP A 70 -1.05 -5.72 -9.78
N ASN A 71 0.25 -5.69 -9.41
CA ASN A 71 1.12 -4.55 -9.66
C ASN A 71 1.36 -4.29 -11.15
N GLU A 72 1.55 -5.34 -11.96
CA GLU A 72 1.68 -5.20 -13.42
C GLU A 72 0.40 -4.61 -14.02
N THR A 73 -0.77 -5.06 -13.55
CA THR A 73 -2.07 -4.52 -13.95
C THR A 73 -2.22 -3.05 -13.58
N LEU A 74 -1.87 -2.67 -12.34
CA LEU A 74 -1.90 -1.29 -11.87
C LEU A 74 -0.92 -0.40 -12.65
N ALA A 75 0.27 -0.89 -12.95
CA ALA A 75 1.26 -0.17 -13.75
C ALA A 75 0.76 0.06 -15.19
N GLY A 76 0.14 -0.94 -15.80
CA GLY A 76 -0.50 -0.80 -17.12
C GLY A 76 -1.61 0.25 -17.12
N LYS A 77 -2.50 0.22 -16.12
CA LYS A 77 -3.55 1.23 -15.93
C LYS A 77 -2.97 2.64 -15.76
N LEU A 78 -1.91 2.78 -14.97
CA LEU A 78 -1.24 4.06 -14.76
C LEU A 78 -0.62 4.61 -16.05
N LEU A 79 0.02 3.77 -16.87
CA LEU A 79 0.61 4.19 -18.15
C LEU A 79 -0.47 4.63 -19.15
N LEU A 80 -1.59 3.92 -19.22
CA LEU A 80 -2.73 4.30 -20.05
C LEU A 80 -3.32 5.63 -19.60
N TRP A 81 -3.51 5.80 -18.29
CA TRP A 81 -3.99 7.06 -17.71
C TRP A 81 -3.03 8.22 -17.99
N ALA A 82 -1.71 8.01 -17.81
CA ALA A 82 -0.69 9.02 -18.11
C ALA A 82 -0.75 9.47 -19.57
N ARG A 83 -0.90 8.52 -20.51
CA ARG A 83 -1.11 8.82 -21.93
C ARG A 83 -2.36 9.67 -22.16
N ASP A 84 -3.48 9.31 -21.55
CA ASP A 84 -4.75 10.01 -21.76
C ASP A 84 -4.70 11.44 -21.21
N VAL A 85 -4.02 11.64 -20.06
CA VAL A 85 -3.74 12.97 -19.51
C VAL A 85 -2.84 13.78 -20.46
N MET A 86 -1.81 13.19 -21.05
CA MET A 86 -0.94 13.88 -22.02
C MET A 86 -1.69 14.30 -23.29
N LEU A 87 -2.61 13.46 -23.78
CA LEU A 87 -3.46 13.81 -24.92
C LEU A 87 -4.42 14.95 -24.57
N ALA A 88 -4.99 14.94 -23.36
CA ALA A 88 -5.90 15.99 -22.89
C ALA A 88 -5.21 17.36 -22.75
N GLN A 89 -3.89 17.41 -22.50
CA GLN A 89 -3.14 18.67 -22.43
C GLN A 89 -3.11 19.45 -23.76
N GLN A 90 -3.38 18.80 -24.90
CA GLN A 90 -3.47 19.48 -26.20
C GLN A 90 -4.82 20.20 -26.40
N GLY A 91 -5.78 19.98 -25.51
CA GLY A 91 -7.12 20.57 -25.55
C GLY A 91 -7.26 21.86 -24.74
N ALA A 92 -8.48 22.08 -24.24
CA ALA A 92 -8.79 23.24 -23.41
C ALA A 92 -8.24 23.06 -21.98
N PRO A 93 -7.38 23.97 -21.47
CA PRO A 93 -6.72 23.81 -20.19
C PRO A 93 -7.69 23.73 -18.99
N GLU A 94 -8.82 24.42 -19.06
CA GLU A 94 -9.88 24.39 -18.04
C GLU A 94 -10.59 23.03 -17.92
N GLN A 95 -10.53 22.19 -18.95
CA GLN A 95 -11.14 20.85 -18.95
C GLN A 95 -10.19 19.76 -18.42
N LEU A 96 -8.90 20.06 -18.31
CA LEU A 96 -7.88 19.10 -17.91
C LEU A 96 -8.11 18.53 -16.49
N PRO A 97 -8.48 19.32 -15.46
CA PRO A 97 -8.78 18.78 -14.12
C PRO A 97 -9.94 17.78 -14.13
N GLN A 98 -10.99 18.04 -14.92
CA GLN A 98 -12.14 17.14 -15.02
C GLN A 98 -11.77 15.87 -15.79
N THR A 99 -11.08 16.01 -16.92
CA THR A 99 -10.63 14.87 -17.74
C THR A 99 -9.71 13.93 -16.96
N LEU A 100 -8.79 14.50 -16.15
CA LEU A 100 -7.90 13.74 -15.28
C LEU A 100 -8.68 12.91 -14.26
N GLN A 101 -9.71 13.50 -13.65
CA GLN A 101 -10.57 12.80 -12.69
C GLN A 101 -11.38 11.68 -13.36
N ASP A 102 -12.01 11.95 -14.51
CA ASP A 102 -12.87 10.98 -15.19
C ASP A 102 -12.08 9.80 -15.75
N THR A 103 -10.90 10.05 -16.33
CA THR A 103 -9.99 8.99 -16.79
C THR A 103 -9.46 8.16 -15.62
N LEU A 104 -9.16 8.80 -14.47
CA LEU A 104 -8.73 8.08 -13.27
C LEU A 104 -9.86 7.20 -12.70
N LYS A 105 -11.10 7.73 -12.64
CA LYS A 105 -12.29 6.97 -12.24
C LYS A 105 -12.47 5.73 -13.10
N SER A 106 -12.42 5.89 -14.42
CA SER A 106 -12.57 4.78 -15.35
C SER A 106 -11.41 3.79 -15.30
N ALA A 107 -10.17 4.24 -15.14
CA ALA A 107 -9.02 3.34 -15.15
C ALA A 107 -8.94 2.46 -13.89
N PHE A 108 -9.29 3.03 -12.73
CA PHE A 108 -9.12 2.38 -11.42
C PHE A 108 -10.44 1.99 -10.74
N ASP A 109 -11.57 2.03 -11.48
CA ASP A 109 -12.90 1.72 -10.97
C ASP A 109 -13.21 2.48 -9.67
N LEU A 110 -12.94 3.79 -9.67
CA LEU A 110 -13.11 4.64 -8.50
C LEU A 110 -14.51 5.29 -8.53
N PRO A 111 -15.31 5.14 -7.46
CA PRO A 111 -16.67 5.67 -7.45
C PRO A 111 -16.72 7.18 -7.24
N MET A 112 -15.82 7.73 -6.41
CA MET A 112 -15.83 9.14 -6.05
C MET A 112 -14.42 9.73 -6.14
N THR A 113 -14.29 10.85 -6.83
CA THR A 113 -13.06 11.66 -6.84
C THR A 113 -13.41 13.14 -6.79
N ALA A 114 -12.52 13.93 -6.22
CA ALA A 114 -12.56 15.39 -6.23
C ALA A 114 -11.14 15.93 -6.38
N LEU A 115 -10.98 17.06 -7.06
CA LEU A 115 -9.70 17.71 -7.27
C LEU A 115 -9.86 19.21 -7.05
N LYS A 116 -9.01 19.77 -6.18
CA LYS A 116 -8.92 21.20 -5.97
C LYS A 116 -7.47 21.67 -6.12
N LEU A 117 -7.27 22.85 -6.72
CA LEU A 117 -5.97 23.43 -7.06
C LEU A 117 -5.83 24.86 -6.52
N TRP A 118 -4.62 25.22 -6.09
CA TRP A 118 -4.29 26.57 -5.62
C TRP A 118 -2.76 26.81 -5.61
N PRO A 119 -2.27 28.04 -5.82
CA PRO A 119 -2.97 29.15 -6.45
C PRO A 119 -3.05 28.95 -7.98
N VAL A 120 -4.21 29.23 -8.58
CA VAL A 120 -4.41 29.14 -10.04
C VAL A 120 -4.30 30.50 -10.72
N ARG A 121 -4.09 30.54 -12.03
CA ARG A 121 -4.17 31.79 -12.82
C ARG A 121 -5.56 32.43 -12.69
N GLU A 122 -5.62 33.76 -12.73
CA GLU A 122 -6.88 34.53 -12.58
C GLU A 122 -7.99 34.06 -13.54
N ALA A 123 -7.62 33.70 -14.78
CA ALA A 123 -8.54 33.16 -15.78
C ALA A 123 -9.29 31.88 -15.34
N PHE A 124 -8.78 31.17 -14.34
CA PHE A 124 -9.36 29.93 -13.81
C PHE A 124 -9.91 30.07 -12.38
N ALA A 125 -9.75 31.24 -11.75
CA ALA A 125 -10.08 31.42 -10.34
C ALA A 125 -11.57 31.21 -10.01
N ALA A 126 -12.46 31.37 -11.00
CA ALA A 126 -13.90 31.18 -10.86
C ALA A 126 -14.38 29.74 -11.14
N LEU A 127 -13.48 28.84 -11.55
CA LEU A 127 -13.84 27.46 -11.88
C LEU A 127 -13.95 26.61 -10.61
N ASP A 128 -14.74 25.53 -10.68
CA ASP A 128 -15.01 24.69 -9.51
C ASP A 128 -13.72 24.16 -8.88
N PHE A 129 -12.76 23.67 -9.67
CA PHE A 129 -11.49 23.15 -9.15
C PHE A 129 -10.63 24.19 -8.39
N ALA A 130 -10.93 25.49 -8.52
CA ALA A 130 -10.18 26.57 -7.86
C ALA A 130 -10.93 27.17 -6.64
N THR A 131 -12.18 26.77 -6.40
CA THR A 131 -13.06 27.37 -5.40
C THR A 131 -13.47 26.36 -4.32
N GLY A 132 -13.96 26.87 -3.19
CA GLY A 132 -14.44 26.03 -2.07
C GLY A 132 -13.33 25.38 -1.24
N VAL A 133 -12.12 25.94 -1.25
CA VAL A 133 -10.97 25.47 -0.47
C VAL A 133 -10.68 26.45 0.66
N SER A 134 -10.85 26.02 1.91
CA SER A 134 -10.46 26.79 3.09
C SER A 134 -8.94 26.89 3.25
N GLU A 135 -8.46 27.85 4.04
CA GLU A 135 -7.03 27.92 4.40
C GLU A 135 -6.59 26.72 5.27
N ASP A 136 -7.50 26.16 6.07
CA ASP A 136 -7.25 24.97 6.88
C ASP A 136 -7.02 23.74 5.98
N ALA A 137 -7.82 23.57 4.93
CA ALA A 137 -7.65 22.51 3.94
C ALA A 137 -6.31 22.65 3.19
N LYS A 138 -5.89 23.87 2.84
CA LYS A 138 -4.58 24.13 2.21
C LYS A 138 -3.42 23.79 3.15
N THR A 139 -3.52 24.22 4.41
CA THR A 139 -2.51 23.95 5.44
C THR A 139 -2.39 22.46 5.71
N PHE A 140 -3.52 21.77 5.83
CA PHE A 140 -3.57 20.31 5.98
C PHE A 140 -2.92 19.61 4.78
N ALA A 141 -3.29 19.96 3.55
CA ALA A 141 -2.70 19.38 2.35
C ALA A 141 -1.18 19.62 2.27
N ALA A 142 -0.71 20.80 2.66
CA ALA A 142 0.71 21.12 2.72
C ALA A 142 1.47 20.35 3.80
N SER A 143 0.79 19.87 4.85
CA SER A 143 1.40 19.04 5.90
C SER A 143 1.60 17.57 5.48
N LEU A 144 0.93 17.13 4.42
CA LEU A 144 1.04 15.75 3.92
C LEU A 144 2.36 15.56 3.15
N ALA A 145 3.32 14.85 3.75
CA ALA A 145 4.56 14.46 3.08
C ALA A 145 4.36 13.31 2.07
N ALA A 146 3.29 12.52 2.24
CA ALA A 146 2.92 11.40 1.39
C ALA A 146 1.38 11.28 1.35
N PRO A 147 0.82 10.54 0.39
CA PRO A 147 -0.61 10.26 0.35
C PRO A 147 -1.09 9.63 1.67
N PHE A 148 -2.19 10.15 2.19
CA PHE A 148 -2.90 9.54 3.31
C PHE A 148 -3.92 8.54 2.76
N VAL A 149 -4.01 7.35 3.35
CA VAL A 149 -5.04 6.33 3.06
C VAL A 149 -5.67 5.86 4.36
N GLY A 150 -6.99 5.71 4.38
CA GLY A 150 -7.68 5.20 5.57
C GLY A 150 -9.18 5.53 5.63
N PRO A 151 -9.80 5.34 6.81
CA PRO A 151 -11.20 5.69 7.02
C PRO A 151 -11.44 7.20 6.93
N ASN A 152 -12.68 7.60 6.72
CA ASN A 152 -13.10 9.01 6.73
C ASN A 152 -13.57 9.47 8.12
N PRO A 153 -12.72 10.11 8.94
CA PRO A 153 -13.13 10.72 10.21
C PRO A 153 -13.92 12.02 10.04
N GLY A 154 -14.22 12.44 8.80
CA GLY A 154 -14.85 13.73 8.50
C GLY A 154 -13.83 14.80 8.07
N PHE A 155 -12.86 14.44 7.24
CA PHE A 155 -11.96 15.44 6.64
C PHE A 155 -12.76 16.47 5.84
N GLU A 156 -12.39 17.76 5.93
CA GLU A 156 -13.04 18.81 5.14
C GLU A 156 -13.01 18.47 3.64
N ALA A 157 -11.88 17.99 3.14
CA ALA A 157 -11.68 17.60 1.75
C ALA A 157 -12.68 16.53 1.25
N ALA A 158 -13.24 15.71 2.14
CA ALA A 158 -14.28 14.75 1.76
C ALA A 158 -15.57 15.43 1.31
N HIS A 159 -15.85 16.65 1.76
CA HIS A 159 -17.04 17.42 1.37
C HIS A 159 -16.97 17.94 -0.07
N TRP A 160 -15.81 17.85 -0.74
CA TRP A 160 -15.68 18.15 -2.16
C TRP A 160 -16.20 17.02 -3.05
N LEU A 161 -16.39 15.83 -2.51
CA LEU A 161 -16.87 14.68 -3.26
C LEU A 161 -18.38 14.79 -3.50
N PRO A 162 -18.88 14.28 -4.63
CA PRO A 162 -20.30 13.98 -4.75
C PRO A 162 -20.67 12.93 -3.70
N ASP A 163 -21.80 13.11 -3.02
CA ASP A 163 -22.32 12.19 -2.01
C ASP A 163 -21.33 11.85 -0.88
N ALA A 164 -20.66 12.86 -0.31
CA ALA A 164 -19.64 12.73 0.73
C ALA A 164 -20.00 11.79 1.90
N GLN A 165 -21.29 11.63 2.22
CA GLN A 165 -21.78 10.71 3.26
C GLN A 165 -21.52 9.22 2.94
N MET A 166 -21.38 8.88 1.67
CA MET A 166 -21.10 7.52 1.22
C MET A 166 -19.60 7.18 1.28
N ALA A 167 -18.70 8.15 1.51
CA ALA A 167 -17.26 7.91 1.56
C ALA A 167 -16.83 7.24 2.88
N GLN A 168 -16.72 5.90 2.88
CA GLN A 168 -16.28 5.11 4.04
C GLN A 168 -14.76 5.02 4.16
N SER A 169 -14.05 4.95 3.03
CA SER A 169 -12.59 5.04 2.98
C SER A 169 -12.13 6.07 1.95
N LEU A 170 -10.93 6.61 2.13
CA LEU A 170 -10.39 7.69 1.31
C LEU A 170 -8.88 7.59 1.10
N ALA A 171 -8.43 8.21 0.02
CA ALA A 171 -7.04 8.56 -0.24
C ALA A 171 -6.91 10.07 -0.50
N LEU A 172 -6.08 10.77 0.27
CA LEU A 172 -5.75 12.18 0.09
C LEU A 172 -4.35 12.29 -0.50
N ILE A 173 -4.27 12.81 -1.72
CA ILE A 173 -3.06 12.80 -2.53
C ILE A 173 -2.62 14.26 -2.71
N PRO A 174 -1.63 14.76 -1.95
CA PRO A 174 -1.15 16.12 -2.11
C PRO A 174 -0.50 16.26 -3.49
N LEU A 175 -0.80 17.35 -4.19
CA LEU A 175 -0.16 17.71 -5.45
C LEU A 175 0.91 18.75 -5.15
N GLN A 176 2.11 18.57 -5.69
CA GLN A 176 3.26 19.43 -5.41
C GLN A 176 3.73 20.06 -6.71
N ASN A 177 3.94 21.38 -6.70
CA ASN A 177 4.52 22.07 -7.84
C ASN A 177 5.92 21.50 -8.12
N PRO A 178 6.19 20.91 -9.29
CA PRO A 178 7.47 20.28 -9.60
C PRO A 178 8.68 21.23 -9.54
N HIS A 179 8.45 22.54 -9.62
CA HIS A 179 9.50 23.56 -9.63
C HIS A 179 9.80 24.15 -8.24
N THR A 180 8.80 24.20 -7.35
CA THR A 180 8.94 24.86 -6.04
C THR A 180 8.76 23.92 -4.86
N SER A 181 8.32 22.68 -5.10
CA SER A 181 7.93 21.68 -4.09
C SER A 181 6.83 22.15 -3.13
N MET A 182 6.14 23.25 -3.45
CA MET A 182 5.00 23.73 -2.67
C MET A 182 3.74 22.94 -3.02
N CYS A 183 2.89 22.68 -2.02
CA CYS A 183 1.58 22.08 -2.26
C CYS A 183 0.73 23.01 -3.15
N MET A 184 0.34 22.48 -4.31
CA MET A 184 -0.42 23.18 -5.35
C MET A 184 -1.88 22.73 -5.45
N GLY A 185 -2.28 21.78 -4.61
CA GLY A 185 -3.61 21.20 -4.67
C GLY A 185 -3.72 19.88 -3.92
N LEU A 186 -4.91 19.32 -3.95
CA LEU A 186 -5.23 18.04 -3.33
C LEU A 186 -6.18 17.26 -4.22
N LEU A 187 -5.81 16.02 -4.52
CA LEU A 187 -6.66 15.03 -5.17
C LEU A 187 -7.23 14.09 -4.10
N VAL A 188 -8.54 13.94 -4.10
CA VAL A 188 -9.29 13.09 -3.17
C VAL A 188 -9.86 11.93 -3.95
N LEU A 189 -9.57 10.71 -3.53
CA LEU A 189 -10.23 9.49 -4.00
C LEU A 189 -11.02 8.90 -2.84
N ALA A 190 -12.22 8.41 -3.08
CA ALA A 190 -13.05 7.83 -2.04
C ALA A 190 -13.87 6.65 -2.53
N SER A 191 -14.28 5.81 -1.57
CA SER A 191 -15.02 4.58 -1.80
C SER A 191 -16.10 4.37 -0.74
N PRO A 192 -17.28 3.81 -1.10
CA PRO A 192 -18.25 3.32 -0.12
C PRO A 192 -17.82 2.01 0.53
N ASP A 193 -16.79 1.35 0.01
CA ASP A 193 -16.18 0.19 0.63
C ASP A 193 -15.05 0.61 1.59
N SER A 194 -15.25 0.41 2.90
CA SER A 194 -14.25 0.67 3.94
C SER A 194 -12.92 -0.07 3.77
N GLN A 195 -12.88 -1.16 2.98
CA GLN A 195 -11.68 -1.97 2.73
C GLN A 195 -10.94 -1.57 1.45
N ARG A 196 -11.40 -0.54 0.72
CA ARG A 196 -10.75 -0.11 -0.53
C ARG A 196 -9.45 0.64 -0.31
N PHE A 197 -9.42 1.53 0.69
CA PHE A 197 -8.25 2.35 1.04
C PHE A 197 -7.89 2.10 2.50
N THR A 198 -7.02 1.13 2.72
CA THR A 198 -6.60 0.66 4.05
C THR A 198 -5.17 1.07 4.34
N ALA A 199 -4.79 1.10 5.63
CA ALA A 199 -3.46 1.55 6.05
C ALA A 199 -2.32 0.59 5.65
N ASP A 200 -2.64 -0.67 5.34
CA ASP A 200 -1.70 -1.66 4.81
C ASP A 200 -1.49 -1.54 3.29
N MET A 201 -2.27 -0.71 2.60
CA MET A 201 -2.09 -0.42 1.17
C MET A 201 -0.78 0.34 0.94
N GLY A 202 0.06 -0.17 0.04
CA GLY A 202 1.22 0.57 -0.45
C GLY A 202 0.80 1.82 -1.22
N THR A 203 1.46 2.95 -0.97
CA THR A 203 1.09 4.26 -1.56
C THR A 203 1.90 4.62 -2.81
N ASP A 204 2.75 3.72 -3.31
CA ASP A 204 3.65 3.98 -4.46
C ASP A 204 2.91 4.43 -5.72
N PHE A 205 1.80 3.75 -6.07
CA PHE A 205 0.97 4.16 -7.21
C PHE A 205 0.30 5.52 -6.98
N LEU A 206 -0.11 5.83 -5.74
CA LEU A 206 -0.70 7.13 -5.41
C LEU A 206 0.35 8.25 -5.49
N ASN A 207 1.61 7.96 -5.14
CA ASN A 207 2.74 8.87 -5.35
C ASN A 207 2.97 9.13 -6.83
N HIS A 208 2.94 8.10 -7.69
CA HIS A 208 3.06 8.31 -9.13
C HIS A 208 1.89 9.11 -9.70
N ILE A 209 0.66 8.87 -9.22
CA ILE A 209 -0.51 9.66 -9.58
C ILE A 209 -0.30 11.14 -9.19
N SER A 210 0.18 11.40 -7.98
CA SER A 210 0.52 12.77 -7.53
C SER A 210 1.50 13.45 -8.48
N GLN A 211 2.61 12.79 -8.81
CA GLN A 211 3.67 13.36 -9.65
C GLN A 211 3.15 13.67 -11.06
N LEU A 212 2.45 12.72 -11.68
CA LEU A 212 1.90 12.87 -13.02
C LEU A 212 0.80 13.94 -13.08
N ALA A 213 -0.12 13.95 -12.11
CA ALA A 213 -1.16 14.97 -12.02
C ALA A 213 -0.56 16.35 -11.79
N SER A 214 0.42 16.47 -10.89
CA SER A 214 1.10 17.74 -10.61
C SER A 214 1.81 18.29 -11.86
N ALA A 215 2.54 17.42 -12.58
CA ALA A 215 3.20 17.80 -13.82
C ALA A 215 2.21 18.24 -14.92
N ALA A 216 1.07 17.56 -15.03
CA ALA A 216 0.05 17.92 -16.01
C ALA A 216 -0.66 19.24 -15.69
N LEU A 217 -0.88 19.51 -14.40
CA LEU A 217 -1.69 20.64 -13.94
C LEU A 217 -0.87 21.90 -13.64
N VAL A 218 0.48 21.83 -13.62
CA VAL A 218 1.36 22.97 -13.32
C VAL A 218 1.10 24.18 -14.23
N GLY A 219 0.68 23.94 -15.48
CA GLY A 219 0.35 25.01 -16.43
C GLY A 219 -0.87 25.85 -16.02
N LEU A 220 -1.71 25.38 -15.09
CA LEU A 220 -2.88 26.10 -14.58
C LEU A 220 -2.54 27.04 -13.42
N LEU A 221 -1.36 26.89 -12.82
CA LEU A 221 -0.94 27.67 -11.66
C LEU A 221 -0.58 29.11 -12.02
N ALA A 222 -0.75 30.00 -11.04
CA ALA A 222 -0.14 31.32 -11.11
C ALA A 222 1.38 31.18 -11.20
N ARG A 223 2.02 32.05 -12.00
CA ARG A 223 3.48 32.09 -12.14
C ARG A 223 4.16 32.61 -10.89
#